data_AF-A0A0F8DHA4-F1
#
_entry.id   AF-A0A0F8DHA4-F1
#
_cell.length_a   1.000
_cell.length_b   1.000
_cell.length_c   1.000
_cell.angle_alpha   90.00
_cell.angle_beta   90.00
_cell.angle_gamma   90.00
#
_symmetry.space_group_name_H-M   'P 1'
#
loop_
_entity.id
_entity.type
_entity.pdbx_description
1 polymer ?
#
loop_
_entity_poly.entity_id
_entity_poly.type
_entity_poly.pdbx_seq_one_letter_code
_entity_poly.pdbx_strand_id
1 'polypeptide(L)' 'MIHLWEYDSRRVHGVHMPQLMSDLEKIGNEGWELILIKEDIDDEGTVTAIFKRKKAETISL' A
#
# COMPACT_ATOMS: atom_id res chain seq x y z
N MET A 1 -5.78 9.12 -23.49
CA MET A 1 -5.79 7.86 -22.72
C MET A 1 -5.83 8.20 -21.25
N ILE A 2 -6.94 7.92 -20.56
CA ILE A 2 -7.02 8.14 -19.11
C ILE A 2 -6.55 6.86 -18.42
N HIS A 3 -5.60 7.00 -17.49
CA HIS A 3 -5.18 5.92 -16.62
C HIS A 3 -6.07 5.91 -15.38
N LEU A 4 -6.72 4.77 -15.14
CA LEU A 4 -7.45 4.55 -13.91
C LEU A 4 -6.48 4.06 -12.82
N TRP A 5 -6.72 4.45 -11.58
CA TRP A 5 -5.95 4.01 -10.42
C TRP A 5 -6.83 3.10 -9.56
N GLU A 6 -6.24 2.03 -9.06
CA GLU A 6 -6.76 1.20 -7.96
C GLU A 6 -6.12 1.65 -6.66
N TYR A 7 -6.89 1.61 -5.58
CA TYR A 7 -6.43 1.89 -4.22
C TYR A 7 -6.78 0.72 -3.31
N ASP A 8 -5.86 0.41 -2.40
CA ASP A 8 -6.03 -0.65 -1.40
C ASP A 8 -5.50 -0.19 -0.05
N SER A 9 -6.07 -0.70 1.03
CA SER A 9 -5.64 -0.44 2.40
C SER A 9 -5.24 -1.74 3.08
N ARG A 10 -4.02 -1.81 3.60
CA ARG A 10 -3.49 -3.01 4.27
C ARG A 10 -2.95 -2.68 5.65
N ARG A 11 -3.04 -3.68 6.54
CA ARG A 11 -2.42 -3.66 7.87
C ARG A 11 -0.96 -4.09 7.73
N VAL A 12 -0.01 -3.29 8.23
CA VAL A 12 1.43 -3.59 8.21
C VAL A 12 2.05 -3.30 9.58
N HIS A 13 3.15 -3.96 9.91
CA HIS A 13 3.83 -3.74 11.19
C HIS A 13 4.52 -2.36 11.19
N GLY A 14 4.02 -1.39 11.95
CA GLY A 14 4.53 -0.02 11.97
C GLY A 14 5.68 0.23 12.94
N VAL A 15 5.83 -0.62 13.96
CA VAL A 15 6.86 -0.44 15.01
C VAL A 15 8.13 -1.22 14.70
N HIS A 16 8.00 -2.41 14.11
CA HIS A 16 9.13 -3.30 13.86
C HIS A 16 9.71 -3.07 12.46
N MET A 17 10.66 -2.14 12.35
CA MET A 17 11.22 -1.67 11.06
C MET A 17 11.67 -2.78 10.08
N PRO A 18 12.37 -3.86 10.50
CA PRO A 18 12.71 -4.94 9.57
C PRO A 18 11.48 -5.66 8.99
N GLN A 19 10.43 -5.83 9.80
CA GLN A 19 9.19 -6.47 9.36
C GLN A 19 8.41 -5.52 8.45
N LEU A 20 8.33 -4.22 8.80
CA LEU A 20 7.75 -3.19 7.95
C LEU A 20 8.36 -3.21 6.56
N MET A 21 9.69 -3.21 6.47
CA MET A 21 10.39 -3.23 5.19
C MET A 21 10.08 -4.50 4.39
N SER A 22 10.03 -5.68 5.04
CA SER A 22 9.66 -6.93 4.37
C SER A 22 8.21 -6.92 3.86
N ASP A 23 7.28 -6.36 4.65
CA ASP A 23 5.88 -6.23 4.27
C ASP A 23 5.74 -5.28 3.06
N LEU A 24 6.41 -4.12 3.10
CA LEU A 24 6.42 -3.15 2.01
C LEU A 24 7.06 -3.71 0.73
N GLU A 25 8.15 -4.47 0.83
CA GLU A 25 8.80 -5.09 -0.32
C GLU A 25 7.88 -6.10 -1.01
N LYS A 26 7.21 -6.97 -0.23
CA LYS A 26 6.24 -7.93 -0.78
C LYS A 26 5.09 -7.23 -1.50
N ILE A 27 4.52 -6.21 -0.88
CA ILE A 27 3.41 -5.43 -1.47
C ILE A 27 3.89 -4.69 -2.73
N GLY A 28 5.10 -4.14 -2.71
CA GLY A 28 5.75 -3.53 -3.87
C GLY A 28 5.94 -4.51 -5.03
N ASN A 29 6.33 -5.75 -4.74
CA ASN A 29 6.49 -6.81 -5.74
C ASN A 29 5.15 -7.25 -6.38
N GLU A 30 4.01 -6.99 -5.74
CA GLU A 30 2.67 -7.15 -6.32
C GLU A 30 2.25 -5.98 -7.23
N GLY A 31 3.11 -4.96 -7.38
CA GLY A 31 2.90 -3.77 -8.20
C GLY A 31 2.20 -2.61 -7.48
N TRP A 32 2.10 -2.66 -6.15
CA TRP A 32 1.48 -1.60 -5.35
C TRP A 32 2.51 -0.56 -4.90
N GLU A 33 2.16 0.71 -5.03
CA GLU A 33 2.96 1.85 -4.56
C GLU A 33 2.38 2.36 -3.24
N LEU A 34 3.21 2.48 -2.20
CA LEU A 34 2.82 3.06 -0.92
C LEU A 34 2.54 4.57 -1.07
N ILE A 35 1.41 5.03 -0.52
CA ILE A 35 0.97 6.43 -0.58
C ILE A 35 0.89 7.09 0.78
N LEU A 36 0.40 6.36 1.78
CA LEU A 36 0.22 6.89 3.12
C LEU A 36 0.37 5.77 4.13
N ILE A 37 1.07 6.04 5.23
CA ILE A 37 0.92 5.28 6.47
C ILE A 37 0.13 6.18 7.40
N LYS A 38 -1.00 5.70 7.90
CA LYS A 38 -1.80 6.43 8.88
C LYS A 38 -1.12 6.36 10.24
N GLU A 39 -1.33 7.39 11.05
CA GLU A 39 -0.93 7.42 12.46
C GLU A 39 -1.99 6.70 13.33
N ASP A 40 -2.39 5.49 12.93
CA ASP A 40 -3.45 4.68 13.56
C ASP A 40 -2.92 3.36 14.12
N ILE A 41 -1.79 3.46 14.83
CA ILE A 41 -1.15 2.33 15.50
C ILE A 41 -2.07 1.68 16.53
N ASP A 42 -2.20 0.35 16.46
CA ASP A 42 -2.91 -0.44 17.46
C ASP A 42 -1.97 -1.00 18.55
N ASP A 43 -2.55 -1.71 19.51
CA ASP A 43 -1.83 -2.30 20.64
C ASP A 43 -0.77 -3.34 20.22
N GLU A 44 -0.86 -3.88 19.00
CA GLU A 44 0.10 -4.83 18.43
C GLU A 44 1.19 -4.14 17.60
N GLY A 45 1.17 -2.81 17.50
CA GLY A 45 2.13 -2.04 16.73
C GLY A 45 1.87 -2.08 15.22
N THR A 46 0.65 -2.41 14.81
CA THR A 46 0.22 -2.50 13.42
C THR A 46 -0.44 -1.20 12.99
N VAL A 47 -0.13 -0.71 11.79
CA VAL A 47 -0.63 0.55 11.20
C VAL A 47 -1.33 0.30 9.88
N THR A 48 -2.20 1.21 9.48
CA THR A 48 -2.87 1.15 8.18
C THR A 48 -2.02 1.86 7.12
N ALA A 49 -1.61 1.12 6.10
CA ALA A 49 -0.95 1.64 4.92
C ALA A 49 -1.91 1.67 3.73
N ILE A 50 -1.93 2.78 3.00
CA ILE A 50 -2.70 2.98 1.78
C ILE A 50 -1.77 2.87 0.59
N PHE A 51 -2.18 2.08 -0.41
CA PHE A 51 -1.44 1.83 -1.63
C PHE A 51 -2.25 2.24 -2.84
N LYS A 52 -1.56 2.52 -3.95
CA LYS A 52 -2.16 2.68 -5.27
C LYS A 52 -1.47 1.80 -6.29
N ARG A 53 -2.19 1.44 -7.35
CA ARG A 53 -1.64 0.77 -8.54
C ARG A 53 -2.37 1.23 -9.78
N LYS A 54 -1.67 1.29 -10.92
CA LYS A 54 -2.30 1.59 -12.20
C LYS A 54 -3.20 0.42 -12.63
N LYS A 55 -4.46 0.70 -12.98
CA LYS A 55 -5.32 -0.31 -13.61
C LYS A 55 -4.75 -0.73 -14.96
N ALA A 56 -4.88 -2.02 -15.26
CA ALA A 56 -4.58 -2.53 -16.60
C ALA A 56 -5.54 -1.95 -17.66
N GLU A 57 -6.76 -1.63 -17.25
CA GLU A 57 -7.78 -1.02 -18.09
C GLU A 57 -7.48 0.45 -18.36
N THR A 58 -7.59 0.85 -19.63
CA THR A 58 -7.51 2.26 -20.04
C THR A 58 -8.83 2.67 -20.67
N ILE A 59 -9.33 3.87 -20.33
CA ILE A 59 -10.50 4.44 -21.00
C ILE A 59 -9.99 5.16 -22.26
N SER A 60 -10.44 4.67 -23.42
CA SER A 60 -10.34 5.38 -24.70
C SER A 60 -11.50 6.37 -24.78
N LEU A 61 -11.18 7.65 -24.91
CA LEU A 61 -12.14 8.73 -25.17
C LEU A 61 -12.25 8.96 -26.67
#